data_AF-A0A3B8LWM2-F1
#
_entry.id   AF-A0A3B8LWM2-F1
#
_cell.length_a   1.000
_cell.length_b   1.000
_cell.length_c   1.000
_cell.angle_alpha   90.00
_cell.angle_beta   90.00
_cell.angle_gamma   90.00
#
_symmetry.space_group_name_H-M   'P 1'
#
loop_
_entity.id
_entity.type
_entity.pdbx_description
1 polymer ?
#
loop_
_entity_poly.entity_id
_entity_poly.type
_entity_poly.pdbx_seq_one_letter_code
_entity_poly.pdbx_strand_id
1 'polypeptide(L)'
;DSDYGPTVGAIVQRHRGGDAALPRFVSITPGPLKTALGTVQGAGGGRWGRAYDPVAVRCTDTGEVNIPSLRLLEGLRLERLSDRRLLLGVLDRTTALINDARSSAWSDSFARAYRLLTSVEGRRVFDLSRESDRTRGRYGASVFGQGCLLARRLVEAEVPFVQVNWSQYVENIYGTRTDFGWDTHWLNFEHMADRHGPILDRALSALLDDLAERDLLDDTLVVAIGEFGRTPKISGNAGRDHWPAVYSSLWAGGGVIPGQVIGQSDERAYAAVTDPVTPDMVVTTILQQAGVDTEARARLRVFEEGRVIDGLVS
;
A
#
# COMPACT_ATOMS: atom_id res chain seq x y z
N ASP A 1 -15.24 -5.09 -11.71
CA ASP A 1 -15.04 -4.37 -10.43
C ASP A 1 -16.25 -4.40 -9.49
N SER A 2 -17.50 -4.38 -9.97
CA SER A 2 -18.69 -4.45 -9.10
C SER A 2 -18.81 -5.75 -8.29
N ASP A 3 -18.21 -6.82 -8.77
CA ASP A 3 -18.34 -8.17 -8.18
C ASP A 3 -17.36 -8.39 -7.02
N TYR A 4 -16.41 -7.47 -6.82
CA TYR A 4 -15.43 -7.54 -5.74
C TYR A 4 -15.84 -6.66 -4.55
N GLY A 5 -15.50 -7.13 -3.35
CA GLY A 5 -15.55 -6.31 -2.15
C GLY A 5 -14.57 -5.12 -2.21
N PRO A 6 -14.83 -4.05 -1.44
CA PRO A 6 -13.86 -2.97 -1.26
C PRO A 6 -12.62 -3.45 -0.51
N THR A 7 -11.46 -2.87 -0.80
CA THR A 7 -10.23 -3.11 -0.03
C THR A 7 -10.30 -2.47 1.36
N VAL A 8 -9.40 -2.87 2.26
CA VAL A 8 -9.26 -2.28 3.60
C VAL A 8 -9.12 -0.75 3.54
N GLY A 9 -8.22 -0.25 2.69
CA GLY A 9 -8.03 1.18 2.49
C GLY A 9 -9.28 1.91 1.99
N ALA A 10 -10.06 1.27 1.10
CA ALA A 10 -11.34 1.82 0.64
C ALA A 10 -12.40 1.88 1.75
N ILE A 11 -12.45 0.86 2.63
CA ILE A 11 -13.29 0.82 3.84
C ILE A 11 -12.92 1.96 4.79
N VAL A 12 -11.63 2.12 5.10
CA VAL A 12 -11.13 3.19 5.97
C VAL A 12 -11.42 4.57 5.38
N GLN A 13 -11.15 4.78 4.08
CA GLN A 13 -11.45 6.04 3.40
C GLN A 13 -12.94 6.38 3.46
N ARG A 14 -13.81 5.40 3.19
CA ARG A 14 -15.26 5.60 3.23
C ARG A 14 -15.76 5.90 4.64
N HIS A 15 -15.24 5.19 5.64
CA HIS A 15 -15.62 5.39 7.04
C HIS A 15 -15.22 6.78 7.56
N ARG A 16 -14.00 7.22 7.27
CA ARG A 16 -13.48 8.52 7.72
C ARG A 16 -14.18 9.72 7.04
N GLY A 17 -14.67 9.55 5.80
CA GLY A 17 -15.50 10.55 5.09
C GLY A 17 -14.84 11.94 4.91
N GLY A 18 -15.60 12.96 4.49
CA GLY A 18 -15.16 14.37 4.49
C GLY A 18 -14.12 14.80 3.44
N ASP A 19 -13.94 16.12 3.31
CA ASP A 19 -13.04 16.78 2.36
C ASP A 19 -11.72 17.20 3.02
N ALA A 20 -10.76 16.27 3.11
CA ALA A 20 -9.40 16.57 3.55
C ALA A 20 -8.53 17.08 2.37
N ALA A 21 -7.49 17.85 2.70
CA ALA A 21 -6.51 18.31 1.72
C ALA A 21 -5.68 17.16 1.12
N LEU A 22 -5.37 16.16 1.96
CA LEU A 22 -4.70 14.92 1.56
C LEU A 22 -5.72 13.79 1.33
N PRO A 23 -5.45 12.85 0.40
CA PRO A 23 -6.27 11.66 0.24
C PRO A 23 -6.19 10.78 1.47
N ARG A 24 -7.27 10.04 1.74
CA ARG A 24 -7.32 9.15 2.90
C ARG A 24 -6.75 7.75 2.65
N PHE A 25 -6.64 7.36 1.38
CA PHE A 25 -6.05 6.11 0.95
C PHE A 25 -5.03 6.39 -0.15
N VAL A 26 -3.76 6.15 0.17
CA VAL A 26 -2.64 6.25 -0.78
C VAL A 26 -2.06 4.86 -1.02
N SER A 27 -1.88 4.52 -2.30
CA SER A 27 -1.22 3.29 -2.71
C SER A 27 0.09 3.64 -3.40
N ILE A 28 1.21 3.40 -2.73
CA ILE A 28 2.55 3.52 -3.29
C ILE A 28 2.80 2.26 -4.12
N THR A 29 2.75 2.40 -5.45
CA THR A 29 2.88 1.30 -6.41
C THR A 29 3.56 1.77 -7.69
N PRO A 30 4.81 1.36 -7.98
CA PRO A 30 5.54 1.79 -9.17
C PRO A 30 4.90 1.37 -10.50
N GLY A 31 3.97 0.43 -10.48
CA GLY A 31 3.23 -0.06 -11.65
C GLY A 31 1.80 -0.50 -11.31
N PRO A 32 0.99 -0.87 -12.31
CA PRO A 32 -0.30 -1.50 -12.05
C PRO A 32 -0.09 -2.83 -11.32
N LEU A 33 -0.92 -3.14 -10.32
CA LEU A 33 -0.89 -4.45 -9.67
C LEU A 33 -1.30 -5.54 -10.67
N LYS A 34 -0.48 -6.58 -10.79
CA LYS A 34 -0.66 -7.66 -11.77
C LYS A 34 -0.39 -9.02 -11.13
N THR A 35 -1.10 -10.02 -11.66
CA THR A 35 -0.83 -11.45 -11.49
C THR A 35 -0.45 -12.04 -12.85
N ALA A 36 -0.09 -13.33 -12.88
CA ALA A 36 0.06 -14.08 -14.12
C ALA A 36 -1.20 -14.04 -15.02
N LEU A 37 -2.38 -13.82 -14.45
CA LEU A 37 -3.66 -13.76 -15.16
C LEU A 37 -4.00 -12.34 -15.68
N GLY A 38 -3.17 -11.34 -15.37
CA GLY A 38 -3.37 -9.96 -15.79
C GLY A 38 -3.49 -8.98 -14.61
N THR A 39 -4.04 -7.80 -14.88
CA THR A 39 -4.22 -6.76 -13.84
C THR A 39 -5.12 -7.26 -12.73
N VAL A 40 -4.71 -7.05 -11.48
CA VAL A 40 -5.50 -7.37 -10.29
C VAL A 40 -6.82 -6.59 -10.34
N GLN A 41 -7.94 -7.30 -10.28
CA GLN A 41 -9.26 -6.70 -10.17
C GLN A 41 -9.60 -6.47 -8.68
N GLY A 42 -10.44 -5.48 -8.39
CA GLY A 42 -10.86 -5.20 -7.01
C GLY A 42 -9.81 -4.55 -6.10
N ALA A 43 -8.69 -4.05 -6.64
CA ALA A 43 -7.64 -3.34 -5.88
C ALA A 43 -8.03 -1.90 -5.45
N GLY A 44 -9.28 -1.68 -5.07
CA GLY A 44 -9.83 -0.36 -4.73
C GLY A 44 -11.23 -0.43 -4.15
N GLY A 45 -12.13 0.44 -4.62
CA GLY A 45 -13.48 0.58 -4.07
C GLY A 45 -14.44 -0.59 -4.34
N GLY A 46 -14.09 -1.49 -5.27
CA GLY A 46 -14.92 -2.65 -5.64
C GLY A 46 -16.36 -2.24 -5.98
N ARG A 47 -17.34 -2.91 -5.37
CA ARG A 47 -18.78 -2.60 -5.49
C ARG A 47 -19.19 -1.17 -5.11
N TRP A 48 -18.35 -0.42 -4.40
CA TRP A 48 -18.61 0.98 -4.08
C TRP A 48 -18.14 1.95 -5.16
N GLY A 49 -17.49 1.43 -6.20
CA GLY A 49 -17.03 2.19 -7.34
C GLY A 49 -15.71 2.94 -7.10
N ARG A 50 -15.19 3.51 -8.18
CA ARG A 50 -13.83 4.10 -8.21
C ARG A 50 -13.67 5.38 -7.40
N ALA A 51 -14.77 5.95 -6.89
CA ALA A 51 -14.71 7.06 -5.95
C ALA A 51 -13.91 6.69 -4.68
N TYR A 52 -13.84 5.41 -4.33
CA TYR A 52 -13.07 4.88 -3.20
C TYR A 52 -11.76 4.20 -3.60
N ASP A 53 -11.33 4.33 -4.86
CA ASP A 53 -10.02 3.85 -5.29
C ASP A 53 -8.90 4.68 -4.65
N PRO A 54 -7.75 4.04 -4.36
CA PRO A 54 -6.59 4.75 -3.81
C PRO A 54 -6.06 5.80 -4.77
N VAL A 55 -5.45 6.85 -4.22
CA VAL A 55 -4.55 7.68 -5.02
C VAL A 55 -3.25 6.89 -5.22
N ALA A 56 -3.02 6.43 -6.45
CA ALA A 56 -1.82 5.71 -6.82
C ALA A 56 -0.63 6.68 -6.93
N VAL A 57 0.47 6.35 -6.26
CA VAL A 57 1.70 7.14 -6.25
C VAL A 57 2.88 6.24 -6.62
N ARG A 58 3.78 6.72 -7.47
CA ARG A 58 5.02 6.03 -7.83
C ARG A 58 6.17 6.74 -7.15
N CYS A 59 7.02 5.99 -6.46
CA CYS A 59 8.28 6.47 -5.93
C CYS A 59 9.40 5.71 -6.63
N THR A 60 10.42 6.42 -7.12
CA THR A 60 11.64 5.80 -7.66
C THR A 60 12.62 5.46 -6.53
N ASP A 61 13.66 4.70 -6.86
CA ASP A 61 14.83 4.44 -6.02
C ASP A 61 15.65 5.70 -5.67
N THR A 62 15.57 6.73 -6.52
CA THR A 62 16.14 8.07 -6.29
C THR A 62 15.22 8.98 -5.48
N GLY A 63 14.04 8.51 -5.08
CA GLY A 63 13.07 9.27 -4.29
C GLY A 63 12.22 10.27 -5.09
N GLU A 64 12.19 10.16 -6.42
CA GLU A 64 11.30 10.96 -7.25
C GLU A 64 9.87 10.42 -7.18
N VAL A 65 8.93 11.31 -6.88
CA VAL A 65 7.54 10.95 -6.70
C VAL A 65 6.68 11.41 -7.87
N ASN A 66 5.89 10.49 -8.42
CA ASN A 66 5.03 10.72 -9.58
C ASN A 66 3.59 10.23 -9.31
N ILE A 67 2.58 11.00 -9.68
CA ILE A 67 1.16 10.62 -9.54
C ILE A 67 0.55 10.38 -10.93
N PRO A 68 0.31 9.12 -11.35
CA PRO A 68 -0.08 8.79 -12.73
C PRO A 68 -1.38 9.43 -13.19
N SER A 69 -2.39 9.58 -12.31
CA SER A 69 -3.70 10.14 -12.66
C SER A 69 -3.65 11.55 -13.26
N LEU A 70 -2.54 12.28 -13.06
CA LEU A 70 -2.33 13.62 -13.58
C LEU A 70 -1.66 13.66 -14.96
N ARG A 71 -1.03 12.57 -15.40
CA ARG A 71 -0.38 12.49 -16.72
C ARG A 71 -1.38 12.30 -17.88
N LEU A 72 -2.62 11.92 -17.58
CA LEU A 72 -3.64 11.56 -18.57
C LEU A 72 -4.35 12.77 -19.21
N LEU A 73 -4.15 13.99 -18.70
CA LEU A 73 -4.43 15.19 -19.48
C LEU A 73 -3.18 15.53 -20.28
N GLU A 74 -3.21 15.27 -21.59
CA GLU A 74 -2.12 15.56 -22.52
C GLU A 74 -1.54 16.96 -22.26
N GLY A 75 -0.29 17.01 -21.75
CA GLY A 75 0.48 18.24 -21.62
C GLY A 75 0.53 18.90 -20.24
N LEU A 76 -0.12 18.36 -19.20
CA LEU A 76 0.06 18.82 -17.82
C LEU A 76 1.34 18.19 -17.21
N ARG A 77 2.41 18.98 -17.17
CA ARG A 77 3.58 18.70 -16.34
C ARG A 77 3.46 19.43 -15.01
N LEU A 78 4.01 18.86 -13.94
CA LEU A 78 3.97 19.41 -12.58
C LEU A 78 4.49 20.87 -12.53
N GLU A 79 5.47 21.21 -13.37
CA GLU A 79 6.02 22.58 -13.46
C GLU A 79 5.02 23.62 -13.99
N ARG A 80 3.96 23.20 -14.70
CA ARG A 80 2.97 24.09 -15.35
C ARG A 80 1.76 24.41 -14.47
N LEU A 81 1.63 23.80 -13.29
CA LEU A 81 0.52 23.99 -12.35
C LEU A 81 0.65 25.26 -11.47
N SER A 82 1.70 26.06 -11.68
CA SER A 82 1.96 27.30 -10.93
C SER A 82 1.27 28.54 -11.52
N ASP A 83 0.79 28.49 -12.77
CA ASP A 83 0.16 29.64 -13.44
C ASP A 83 -1.37 29.58 -13.35
N ARG A 84 -1.94 30.49 -12.55
CA ARG A 84 -3.37 30.60 -12.23
C ARG A 84 -4.27 30.79 -13.46
N ARG A 85 -3.77 31.39 -14.56
CA ARG A 85 -4.55 31.63 -15.79
C ARG A 85 -4.61 30.40 -16.69
N LEU A 86 -3.51 29.67 -16.81
CA LEU A 86 -3.50 28.35 -17.44
C LEU A 86 -4.35 27.35 -16.65
N LEU A 87 -4.36 27.47 -15.32
CA LEU A 87 -5.18 26.67 -14.39
C LEU A 87 -6.68 26.82 -14.64
N LEU A 88 -7.17 28.06 -14.77
CA LEU A 88 -8.58 28.33 -15.05
C LEU A 88 -8.99 27.79 -16.43
N GLY A 89 -8.17 28.03 -17.46
CA GLY A 89 -8.46 27.49 -18.79
C GLY A 89 -8.41 25.97 -18.88
N VAL A 90 -7.59 25.30 -18.05
CA VAL A 90 -7.61 23.84 -17.90
C VAL A 90 -8.87 23.41 -17.18
N LEU A 91 -9.22 24.00 -16.03
CA LEU A 91 -10.44 23.66 -15.29
C LEU A 91 -11.71 23.83 -16.14
N ASP A 92 -11.82 24.91 -16.90
CA ASP A 92 -12.98 25.16 -17.79
C ASP A 92 -13.08 24.10 -18.90
N ARG A 93 -11.95 23.74 -19.52
CA ARG A 93 -11.90 22.66 -20.53
C ARG A 93 -12.14 21.28 -19.92
N THR A 94 -11.66 21.04 -18.70
CA THR A 94 -11.87 19.77 -17.99
C THR A 94 -13.34 19.63 -17.61
N THR A 95 -13.98 20.71 -17.12
CA THR A 95 -15.42 20.76 -16.80
C THR A 95 -16.27 20.51 -18.05
N ALA A 96 -15.86 21.03 -19.21
CA ALA A 96 -16.52 20.76 -20.48
C ALA A 96 -16.36 19.29 -20.93
N LEU A 97 -15.19 18.67 -20.73
CA LEU A 97 -14.93 17.25 -21.01
C LEU A 97 -15.60 16.29 -20.00
N ILE A 98 -15.84 16.74 -18.76
CA ILE A 98 -16.52 16.01 -17.69
C ILE A 98 -18.02 15.81 -17.99
N ASN A 99 -18.62 16.70 -18.78
CA ASN A 99 -20.04 16.63 -19.15
C ASN A 99 -20.36 15.62 -20.26
N ASP A 100 -19.35 15.00 -20.90
CA ASP A 100 -19.56 13.89 -21.84
C ASP A 100 -19.48 12.55 -21.08
N ALA A 101 -20.45 11.66 -21.33
CA ALA A 101 -20.99 10.67 -20.40
C ALA A 101 -20.06 9.47 -19.99
N ARG A 102 -18.73 9.63 -20.04
CA ARG A 102 -17.73 8.62 -19.65
C ARG A 102 -16.94 8.94 -18.36
N SER A 103 -17.20 10.05 -17.65
CA SER A 103 -16.15 10.70 -16.85
C SER A 103 -16.39 10.95 -15.34
N SER A 104 -17.56 10.67 -14.74
CA SER A 104 -17.80 11.06 -13.33
C SER A 104 -16.80 10.44 -12.32
N ALA A 105 -16.49 9.15 -12.46
CA ALA A 105 -15.57 8.46 -11.55
C ALA A 105 -14.08 8.81 -11.78
N TRP A 106 -13.73 9.23 -13.00
CA TRP A 106 -12.41 9.75 -13.35
C TRP A 106 -12.21 11.16 -12.79
N SER A 107 -13.27 11.97 -12.82
CA SER A 107 -13.33 13.32 -12.25
C SER A 107 -12.96 13.32 -10.77
N ASP A 108 -13.46 12.36 -9.98
CA ASP A 108 -13.21 12.34 -8.53
C ASP A 108 -11.77 11.96 -8.16
N SER A 109 -11.21 10.92 -8.78
CA SER A 109 -9.81 10.54 -8.56
C SER A 109 -8.86 11.63 -9.04
N PHE A 110 -9.15 12.23 -10.20
CA PHE A 110 -8.41 13.37 -10.73
C PHE A 110 -8.50 14.59 -9.80
N ALA A 111 -9.70 14.93 -9.31
CA ALA A 111 -9.91 16.05 -8.38
C ALA A 111 -9.14 15.85 -7.07
N ARG A 112 -9.11 14.62 -6.52
CA ARG A 112 -8.30 14.30 -5.34
C ARG A 112 -6.80 14.44 -5.60
N ALA A 113 -6.30 13.85 -6.68
CA ALA A 113 -4.89 13.95 -7.07
C ALA A 113 -4.48 15.41 -7.36
N TYR A 114 -5.39 16.20 -7.90
CA TYR A 114 -5.19 17.63 -8.16
C TYR A 114 -5.15 18.45 -6.87
N ARG A 115 -6.11 18.28 -5.95
CA ARG A 115 -6.10 18.95 -4.63
C ARG A 115 -4.82 18.65 -3.86
N LEU A 116 -4.41 17.39 -3.91
CA LEU A 116 -3.17 16.91 -3.32
C LEU A 116 -1.95 17.70 -3.81
N LEU A 117 -1.74 17.82 -5.12
CA LEU A 117 -0.56 18.53 -5.66
C LEU A 117 -0.67 20.06 -5.66
N THR A 118 -1.87 20.62 -5.57
CA THR A 118 -2.06 22.07 -5.49
C THR A 118 -2.00 22.58 -4.06
N SER A 119 -2.21 21.72 -3.08
CA SER A 119 -2.00 22.05 -1.67
C SER A 119 -0.51 22.22 -1.35
N VAL A 120 -0.19 23.19 -0.49
CA VAL A 120 1.17 23.40 0.03
C VAL A 120 1.66 22.17 0.78
N GLU A 121 0.74 21.54 1.52
CA GLU A 121 0.99 20.36 2.33
C GLU A 121 1.31 19.14 1.48
N GLY A 122 0.50 18.82 0.46
CA GLY A 122 0.78 17.70 -0.43
C GLY A 122 2.11 17.86 -1.17
N ARG A 123 2.45 19.06 -1.68
CA ARG A 123 3.77 19.29 -2.28
C ARG A 123 4.92 19.00 -1.33
N ARG A 124 4.76 19.33 -0.03
CA ARG A 124 5.78 19.05 0.97
C ARG A 124 5.87 17.55 1.25
N VAL A 125 4.75 16.85 1.41
CA VAL A 125 4.74 15.43 1.76
C VAL A 125 5.43 14.57 0.70
N PHE A 126 5.17 14.82 -0.59
CA PHE A 126 5.77 14.04 -1.69
C PHE A 126 7.20 14.46 -2.09
N ASP A 127 7.74 15.52 -1.49
CA ASP A 127 9.10 15.97 -1.78
C ASP A 127 10.11 15.32 -0.82
N LEU A 128 10.65 14.17 -1.24
CA LEU A 128 11.68 13.43 -0.49
C LEU A 128 13.04 14.13 -0.47
N SER A 129 13.28 15.16 -1.30
CA SER A 129 14.52 15.93 -1.25
C SER A 129 14.65 16.77 0.03
N ARG A 130 13.55 16.92 0.77
CA ARG A 130 13.50 17.59 2.07
C ARG A 130 14.06 16.74 3.21
N GLU A 131 14.28 15.46 2.98
CA GLU A 131 14.88 14.54 3.95
C GLU A 131 16.40 14.62 3.90
N SER A 132 17.03 14.50 5.07
CA SER A 132 18.50 14.47 5.13
C SER A 132 19.06 13.24 4.41
N ASP A 133 20.27 13.36 3.85
CA ASP A 133 20.97 12.23 3.23
C ASP A 133 21.14 11.06 4.21
N ARG A 134 21.32 11.34 5.51
CA ARG A 134 21.36 10.33 6.56
C ARG A 134 20.04 9.55 6.64
N THR A 135 18.92 10.26 6.69
CA THR A 135 17.58 9.64 6.74
C THR A 135 17.33 8.81 5.49
N ARG A 136 17.56 9.38 4.30
CA ARG A 136 17.41 8.64 3.03
C ARG A 136 18.33 7.43 2.97
N GLY A 137 19.54 7.56 3.51
CA GLY A 137 20.53 6.51 3.67
C GLY A 137 20.06 5.37 4.57
N ARG A 138 19.27 5.60 5.64
CA ARG A 138 18.73 4.50 6.47
C ARG A 138 17.84 3.57 5.64
N TYR A 139 16.89 4.14 4.91
CA TYR A 139 15.94 3.37 4.07
C TYR A 139 16.61 2.72 2.84
N GLY A 140 17.72 3.30 2.36
CA GLY A 140 18.46 2.82 1.20
C GLY A 140 17.92 3.30 -0.14
N ALA A 141 18.78 3.28 -1.16
CA ALA A 141 18.47 3.67 -2.54
C ALA A 141 17.78 2.51 -3.29
N SER A 142 16.59 2.15 -2.83
CA SER A 142 15.71 1.16 -3.45
C SER A 142 14.31 1.74 -3.59
N VAL A 143 13.55 1.24 -4.56
CA VAL A 143 12.15 1.61 -4.79
C VAL A 143 11.31 1.34 -3.55
N PHE A 144 11.51 0.17 -2.90
CA PHE A 144 10.80 -0.16 -1.67
C PHE A 144 11.22 0.72 -0.50
N GLY A 145 12.53 0.97 -0.33
CA GLY A 145 13.07 1.82 0.73
C GLY A 145 12.57 3.26 0.63
N GLN A 146 12.69 3.89 -0.54
CA GLN A 146 12.16 5.24 -0.73
C GLN A 146 10.62 5.27 -0.66
N GLY A 147 9.95 4.18 -1.05
CA GLY A 147 8.51 4.00 -0.84
C GLY A 147 8.12 3.99 0.64
N CYS A 148 8.88 3.30 1.50
CA CYS A 148 8.69 3.31 2.95
C CYS A 148 8.96 4.69 3.56
N LEU A 149 10.00 5.40 3.09
CA LEU A 149 10.27 6.78 3.51
C LEU A 149 9.11 7.72 3.16
N LEU A 150 8.55 7.57 1.95
CA LEU A 150 7.35 8.30 1.56
C LEU A 150 6.14 7.92 2.44
N ALA A 151 5.99 6.64 2.76
CA ALA A 151 4.93 6.19 3.65
C ALA A 151 5.02 6.85 5.04
N ARG A 152 6.23 6.92 5.61
CA ARG A 152 6.47 7.63 6.88
C ARG A 152 6.03 9.09 6.82
N ARG A 153 6.36 9.81 5.74
CA ARG A 153 5.93 11.21 5.54
C ARG A 153 4.42 11.35 5.37
N LEU A 154 3.75 10.36 4.78
CA LEU A 154 2.29 10.32 4.66
C LEU A 154 1.63 10.05 6.01
N VAL A 155 2.21 9.17 6.84
CA VAL A 155 1.77 8.92 8.22
C VAL A 155 1.91 10.18 9.07
N GLU A 156 3.06 10.88 9.00
CA GLU A 156 3.26 12.19 9.65
C GLU A 156 2.23 13.24 9.25
N ALA A 157 1.70 13.14 8.03
CA ALA A 157 0.68 14.02 7.51
C ALA A 157 -0.74 13.46 7.72
N GLU A 158 -0.89 12.50 8.63
CA GLU A 158 -2.16 11.91 9.07
C GLU A 158 -2.97 11.26 7.95
N VAL A 159 -2.31 10.71 6.93
CA VAL A 159 -2.97 9.89 5.91
C VAL A 159 -3.44 8.58 6.56
N PRO A 160 -4.76 8.33 6.69
CA PRO A 160 -5.28 7.22 7.51
C PRO A 160 -4.93 5.82 7.01
N PHE A 161 -4.66 5.65 5.72
CA PHE A 161 -4.27 4.36 5.17
C PHE A 161 -3.24 4.52 4.05
N VAL A 162 -2.04 3.98 4.27
CA VAL A 162 -0.94 3.98 3.31
C VAL A 162 -0.58 2.54 2.98
N GLN A 163 -0.62 2.17 1.71
CA GLN A 163 -0.25 0.85 1.22
C GLN A 163 1.01 0.92 0.38
N VAL A 164 2.09 0.31 0.85
CA VAL A 164 3.34 0.14 0.08
C VAL A 164 3.30 -1.22 -0.61
N ASN A 165 3.28 -1.23 -1.94
CA ASN A 165 3.14 -2.46 -2.70
C ASN A 165 4.48 -2.96 -3.22
N TRP A 166 4.87 -4.17 -2.85
CA TRP A 166 6.02 -4.87 -3.43
C TRP A 166 5.55 -5.86 -4.50
N SER A 167 5.45 -5.37 -5.74
CA SER A 167 5.01 -6.16 -6.90
C SER A 167 6.16 -6.46 -7.85
N GLN A 168 5.88 -7.09 -8.99
CA GLN A 168 6.83 -7.29 -10.09
C GLN A 168 7.47 -6.01 -10.65
N TYR A 169 7.07 -4.82 -10.19
CA TYR A 169 7.67 -3.54 -10.57
C TYR A 169 8.65 -2.98 -9.53
N VAL A 170 8.85 -3.70 -8.41
CA VAL A 170 9.70 -3.30 -7.29
C VAL A 170 10.87 -4.26 -7.20
N GLU A 171 12.07 -3.72 -7.36
CA GLU A 171 13.32 -4.48 -7.32
C GLU A 171 13.33 -5.69 -8.27
N ASN A 172 12.63 -5.64 -9.40
CA ASN A 172 12.63 -6.74 -10.38
C ASN A 172 13.89 -6.68 -11.27
N ILE A 173 14.52 -7.84 -11.49
CA ILE A 173 15.50 -8.04 -12.57
C ILE A 173 14.79 -8.30 -13.92
N TYR A 174 14.41 -7.20 -14.60
CA TYR A 174 13.77 -7.27 -15.91
C TYR A 174 14.57 -8.08 -16.92
N GLY A 175 13.88 -8.95 -17.66
CA GLY A 175 14.47 -9.81 -18.68
C GLY A 175 14.89 -11.19 -18.18
N THR A 176 14.91 -11.40 -16.86
CA THR A 176 14.98 -12.74 -16.29
C THR A 176 13.58 -13.31 -16.16
N ARG A 177 13.39 -14.60 -16.47
CA ARG A 177 12.11 -15.30 -16.23
C ARG A 177 11.99 -15.79 -14.77
N THR A 178 12.80 -15.23 -13.88
CA THR A 178 13.06 -15.81 -12.54
C THR A 178 12.67 -14.89 -11.39
N ASP A 179 12.55 -13.58 -11.63
CA ASP A 179 12.21 -12.59 -10.61
C ASP A 179 10.96 -11.79 -11.01
N PHE A 180 9.88 -11.97 -10.27
CA PHE A 180 8.69 -11.10 -10.36
C PHE A 180 8.39 -10.45 -9.00
N GLY A 181 9.44 -10.12 -8.23
CA GLY A 181 9.35 -9.65 -6.85
C GLY A 181 9.38 -10.83 -5.89
N TRP A 182 8.36 -10.96 -5.04
CA TRP A 182 8.24 -12.07 -4.09
C TRP A 182 7.80 -13.40 -4.73
N ASP A 183 7.81 -13.48 -6.07
CA ASP A 183 7.45 -14.65 -6.85
C ASP A 183 8.62 -15.56 -7.20
N THR A 184 9.19 -16.17 -6.16
CA THR A 184 10.47 -16.88 -6.20
C THR A 184 10.37 -18.34 -6.68
N HIS A 185 9.72 -18.59 -7.82
CA HIS A 185 9.64 -19.93 -8.44
C HIS A 185 11.00 -20.46 -8.94
N TRP A 186 12.01 -19.58 -9.01
CA TRP A 186 13.39 -19.85 -9.42
C TRP A 186 14.34 -19.08 -8.51
N LEU A 187 15.54 -19.62 -8.26
CA LEU A 187 16.63 -18.91 -7.55
C LEU A 187 16.17 -18.24 -6.24
N ASN A 188 15.32 -18.94 -5.47
CA ASN A 188 14.71 -18.36 -4.27
C ASN A 188 15.77 -17.93 -3.26
N PHE A 189 16.85 -18.70 -3.12
CA PHE A 189 17.86 -18.43 -2.09
C PHE A 189 18.67 -17.17 -2.43
N GLU A 190 19.06 -17.00 -3.68
CA GLU A 190 19.76 -15.82 -4.18
C GLU A 190 18.86 -14.58 -4.13
N HIS A 191 17.62 -14.70 -4.62
CA HIS A 191 16.67 -13.58 -4.55
C HIS A 191 16.38 -13.16 -3.11
N MET A 192 16.25 -14.10 -2.18
CA MET A 192 16.00 -13.78 -0.78
C MET A 192 17.24 -13.25 -0.05
N ALA A 193 18.39 -13.90 -0.19
CA ALA A 193 19.59 -13.56 0.56
C ALA A 193 20.29 -12.30 0.03
N ASP A 194 20.32 -12.11 -1.29
CA ASP A 194 21.14 -11.07 -1.91
C ASP A 194 20.32 -9.84 -2.36
N ARG A 195 18.99 -9.89 -2.24
CA ARG A 195 18.11 -8.84 -2.78
C ARG A 195 16.91 -8.51 -1.89
N HIS A 196 15.87 -9.33 -1.90
CA HIS A 196 14.59 -9.01 -1.28
C HIS A 196 14.70 -8.95 0.25
N GLY A 197 15.40 -9.92 0.86
CA GLY A 197 15.61 -9.97 2.31
C GLY A 197 16.34 -8.73 2.85
N PRO A 198 17.56 -8.41 2.38
CA PRO A 198 18.29 -7.23 2.85
C PRO A 198 17.56 -5.89 2.61
N ILE A 199 16.82 -5.76 1.50
CA ILE A 199 16.05 -4.55 1.21
C ILE A 199 14.86 -4.42 2.17
N LEU A 200 14.12 -5.51 2.41
CA LEU A 200 13.00 -5.52 3.36
C LEU A 200 13.49 -5.21 4.78
N ASP A 201 14.52 -5.92 5.24
CA ASP A 201 15.08 -5.77 6.58
C ASP A 201 15.50 -4.33 6.86
N ARG A 202 16.26 -3.74 5.93
CA ARG A 202 16.71 -2.35 6.02
C ARG A 202 15.55 -1.36 6.03
N ALA A 203 14.64 -1.45 5.06
CA ALA A 203 13.58 -0.46 4.88
C ALA A 203 12.52 -0.53 5.98
N LEU A 204 12.11 -1.74 6.38
CA LEU A 204 11.11 -1.94 7.42
C LEU A 204 11.65 -1.55 8.79
N SER A 205 12.90 -1.91 9.12
CA SER A 205 13.54 -1.49 10.38
C SER A 205 13.67 0.04 10.44
N ALA A 206 14.11 0.67 9.35
CA ALA A 206 14.20 2.13 9.29
C ALA A 206 12.84 2.82 9.45
N LEU A 207 11.76 2.25 8.90
CA LEU A 207 10.40 2.76 9.07
C LEU A 207 9.94 2.67 10.52
N LEU A 208 10.12 1.50 11.16
CA LEU A 208 9.71 1.28 12.55
C LEU A 208 10.48 2.18 13.50
N ASP A 209 11.80 2.30 13.33
CA ASP A 209 12.63 3.20 14.13
C ASP A 209 12.20 4.66 13.95
N ASP A 210 12.01 5.12 12.70
CA ASP A 210 11.62 6.52 12.44
C ASP A 210 10.24 6.84 13.03
N LEU A 211 9.28 5.90 12.97
CA LEU A 211 7.96 6.09 13.58
C LEU A 211 8.07 6.13 15.11
N ALA A 212 8.91 5.29 15.72
CA ALA A 212 9.14 5.31 17.16
C ALA A 212 9.87 6.59 17.62
N GLU A 213 10.93 7.00 16.92
CA GLU A 213 11.70 8.23 17.19
C GLU A 213 10.86 9.51 17.09
N ARG A 214 9.67 9.43 16.47
CA ARG A 214 8.74 10.55 16.24
C ARG A 214 7.45 10.43 17.04
N ASP A 215 7.37 9.46 17.96
CA ASP A 215 6.18 9.18 18.76
C ASP A 215 4.92 8.87 17.91
N LEU A 216 5.11 8.32 16.71
CA LEU A 216 4.02 7.97 15.78
C LEU A 216 3.67 6.48 15.82
N LEU A 217 4.58 5.63 16.29
CA LEU A 217 4.38 4.18 16.26
C LEU A 217 3.22 3.74 17.15
N ASP A 218 3.00 4.41 18.28
CA ASP A 218 1.90 4.06 19.20
C ASP A 218 0.52 4.27 18.56
N ASP A 219 0.39 5.28 17.69
CA ASP A 219 -0.84 5.61 16.97
C ASP A 219 -0.90 5.02 15.54
N THR A 220 0.16 4.35 15.08
CA THR A 220 0.27 3.81 13.72
C THR A 220 0.44 2.30 13.74
N LEU A 221 -0.56 1.59 13.22
CA LEU A 221 -0.44 0.16 12.96
C LEU A 221 0.38 -0.09 11.67
N VAL A 222 1.53 -0.76 11.81
CA VAL A 222 2.36 -1.23 10.71
C VAL A 222 2.16 -2.73 10.52
N VAL A 223 1.73 -3.14 9.33
CA VAL A 223 1.57 -4.54 8.95
C VAL A 223 2.38 -4.84 7.69
N ALA A 224 3.31 -5.78 7.79
CA ALA A 224 4.03 -6.33 6.64
C ALA A 224 3.53 -7.75 6.38
N ILE A 225 2.82 -7.95 5.27
CA ILE A 225 2.16 -9.20 4.93
C ILE A 225 2.16 -9.42 3.40
N GLY A 226 2.29 -10.69 3.00
CA GLY A 226 2.13 -11.13 1.60
C GLY A 226 0.77 -11.77 1.34
N GLU A 227 0.48 -12.09 0.08
CA GLU A 227 -0.78 -12.74 -0.34
C GLU A 227 -0.87 -14.23 0.03
N PHE A 228 0.27 -14.92 0.05
CA PHE A 228 0.41 -16.33 0.42
C PHE A 228 1.88 -16.65 0.71
N GLY A 229 2.11 -17.85 1.25
CA GLY A 229 3.44 -18.38 1.53
C GLY A 229 4.08 -19.07 0.34
N ARG A 230 5.23 -19.67 0.60
CA ARG A 230 6.01 -20.42 -0.39
C ARG A 230 6.15 -21.87 0.07
N THR A 231 6.10 -22.82 -0.86
CA THR A 231 6.11 -24.24 -0.53
C THR A 231 7.32 -24.57 0.34
N PRO A 232 7.16 -25.38 1.41
CA PRO A 232 8.31 -25.84 2.19
C PRO A 232 9.28 -26.70 1.37
N LYS A 233 8.73 -27.44 0.39
CA LYS A 233 9.49 -28.18 -0.59
C LYS A 233 10.13 -27.22 -1.61
N ILE A 234 11.42 -27.38 -1.82
CA ILE A 234 12.20 -26.68 -2.84
C ILE A 234 11.97 -27.37 -4.19
N SER A 235 11.71 -26.58 -5.24
CA SER A 235 11.53 -27.07 -6.60
C SER A 235 12.87 -27.41 -7.26
N GLY A 236 12.84 -28.10 -8.41
CA GLY A 236 14.05 -28.41 -9.19
C GLY A 236 14.82 -27.18 -9.69
N ASN A 237 14.20 -25.99 -9.62
CA ASN A 237 14.76 -24.71 -10.05
C ASN A 237 15.42 -23.92 -8.92
N ALA A 238 15.67 -24.57 -7.78
CA ALA A 238 16.05 -23.90 -6.52
C ALA A 238 15.04 -22.82 -6.09
N GLY A 239 13.78 -22.96 -6.51
CA GLY A 239 12.68 -22.05 -6.19
C GLY A 239 11.65 -22.66 -5.24
N ARG A 240 10.56 -21.93 -5.01
CA ARG A 240 9.40 -22.39 -4.23
C ARG A 240 8.09 -21.95 -4.88
N ASP A 241 7.10 -22.82 -4.86
CA ASP A 241 5.79 -22.58 -5.47
C ASP A 241 4.82 -21.90 -4.48
N HIS A 242 3.63 -21.53 -4.96
CA HIS A 242 2.60 -20.89 -4.14
C HIS A 242 2.11 -21.82 -3.02
N TRP A 243 2.00 -21.29 -1.80
CA TRP A 243 1.54 -22.06 -0.64
C TRP A 243 0.62 -21.24 0.28
N PRO A 244 -0.70 -21.26 0.05
CA PRO A 244 -1.64 -20.48 0.84
C PRO A 244 -1.94 -21.09 2.22
N ALA A 245 -1.51 -22.34 2.48
CA ALA A 245 -1.86 -23.05 3.72
C ALA A 245 -1.17 -22.47 4.96
N VAL A 246 0.04 -21.92 4.82
CA VAL A 246 0.83 -21.36 5.93
C VAL A 246 1.73 -20.24 5.40
N TYR A 247 1.68 -19.08 6.06
CA TYR A 247 2.59 -17.96 5.84
C TYR A 247 2.59 -17.02 7.04
N SER A 248 3.52 -16.07 7.06
CA SER A 248 3.74 -15.16 8.19
C SER A 248 3.44 -13.72 7.83
N SER A 249 3.10 -12.94 8.85
CA SER A 249 2.94 -11.49 8.80
C SER A 249 3.60 -10.86 10.01
N LEU A 250 4.19 -9.68 9.86
CA LEU A 250 4.75 -8.89 10.95
C LEU A 250 3.80 -7.73 11.28
N TRP A 251 3.61 -7.49 12.58
CA TRP A 251 2.74 -6.45 13.12
C TRP A 251 3.49 -5.64 14.17
N ALA A 252 3.35 -4.32 14.15
CA ALA A 252 3.96 -3.41 15.11
C ALA A 252 3.15 -2.11 15.24
N GLY A 253 3.25 -1.46 16.40
CA GLY A 253 2.55 -0.20 16.68
C GLY A 253 1.04 -0.35 16.81
N GLY A 254 0.31 0.76 16.97
CA GLY A 254 -1.16 0.78 16.98
C GLY A 254 -1.78 -0.21 17.97
N GLY A 255 -1.25 -0.27 19.21
CA GLY A 255 -1.74 -1.15 20.26
C GLY A 255 -1.35 -2.64 20.15
N VAL A 256 -0.49 -3.02 19.19
CA VAL A 256 0.04 -4.39 19.10
C VAL A 256 0.91 -4.71 20.32
N ILE A 257 0.68 -5.87 20.93
CA ILE A 257 1.48 -6.37 22.06
C ILE A 257 2.84 -6.84 21.53
N PRO A 258 3.97 -6.25 21.97
CA PRO A 258 5.28 -6.58 21.42
C PRO A 258 5.78 -7.96 21.89
N GLY A 259 6.71 -8.54 21.11
CA GLY A 259 7.40 -9.78 21.47
C GLY A 259 6.55 -11.06 21.37
N GLN A 260 5.39 -10.98 20.72
CA GLN A 260 4.49 -12.13 20.53
C GLN A 260 4.80 -12.89 19.23
N VAL A 261 4.56 -14.20 19.27
CA VAL A 261 4.43 -15.06 18.08
C VAL A 261 3.09 -15.76 18.20
N ILE A 262 2.17 -15.48 17.27
CA ILE A 262 0.82 -16.03 17.27
C ILE A 262 0.70 -17.05 16.13
N GLY A 263 0.25 -18.24 16.50
CA GLY A 263 0.11 -19.36 15.58
C GLY A 263 1.40 -20.19 15.44
N GLN A 264 1.23 -21.42 14.98
CA GLN A 264 2.33 -22.36 14.78
C GLN A 264 2.06 -23.26 13.58
N SER A 265 3.08 -23.53 12.78
CA SER A 265 3.05 -24.57 11.74
C SER A 265 3.54 -25.92 12.26
N ASP A 266 3.31 -26.98 11.50
CA ASP A 266 4.01 -28.23 11.72
C ASP A 266 5.54 -28.08 11.53
N GLU A 267 6.30 -29.11 11.92
CA GLU A 267 7.76 -29.15 11.82
C GLU A 267 8.30 -28.98 10.39
N ARG A 268 7.43 -29.12 9.38
CA ARG A 268 7.77 -28.99 7.96
C ARG A 268 7.24 -27.69 7.37
N ALA A 269 6.66 -26.80 8.16
CA ALA A 269 5.97 -25.59 7.72
C ALA A 269 4.85 -25.83 6.69
N TYR A 270 4.24 -27.02 6.68
CA TYR A 270 3.28 -27.42 5.65
C TYR A 270 1.85 -26.99 6.00
N ALA A 271 1.40 -27.23 7.22
CA ALA A 271 0.08 -26.83 7.71
C ALA A 271 0.16 -26.15 9.10
N ALA A 272 -0.87 -25.37 9.45
CA ALA A 272 -1.03 -24.82 10.79
C ALA A 272 -1.42 -25.93 11.77
N VAL A 273 -0.85 -25.93 12.98
CA VAL A 273 -1.15 -26.88 14.06
C VAL A 273 -1.91 -26.27 15.23
N THR A 274 -2.04 -24.94 15.26
CA THR A 274 -2.90 -24.17 16.18
C THR A 274 -4.15 -23.66 15.44
N ASP A 275 -5.08 -23.00 16.14
CA ASP A 275 -6.19 -22.29 15.47
C ASP A 275 -5.60 -21.28 14.46
N PRO A 276 -5.91 -21.40 13.15
CA PRO A 276 -5.29 -20.56 12.15
C PRO A 276 -5.83 -19.13 12.22
N VAL A 277 -4.91 -18.17 12.14
CA VAL A 277 -5.25 -16.79 11.80
C VAL A 277 -5.68 -16.75 10.34
N THR A 278 -6.93 -16.35 10.08
CA THR A 278 -7.48 -16.28 8.73
C THR A 278 -7.29 -14.89 8.11
N PRO A 279 -7.33 -14.75 6.77
CA PRO A 279 -7.32 -13.44 6.11
C PRO A 279 -8.43 -12.50 6.60
N ASP A 280 -9.61 -13.05 6.92
CA ASP A 280 -10.72 -12.27 7.49
C ASP A 280 -10.37 -11.72 8.86
N MET A 281 -9.62 -12.47 9.69
CA MET A 281 -9.15 -11.99 10.99
C MET A 281 -8.13 -10.86 10.86
N VAL A 282 -7.20 -11.00 9.90
CA VAL A 282 -6.22 -9.96 9.56
C VAL A 282 -6.95 -8.66 9.18
N VAL A 283 -7.87 -8.74 8.22
CA VAL A 283 -8.60 -7.55 7.75
C VAL A 283 -9.45 -6.95 8.87
N THR A 284 -10.15 -7.78 9.64
CA THR A 284 -10.97 -7.34 10.76
C THR A 284 -10.12 -6.60 11.80
N THR A 285 -8.94 -7.11 12.12
CA THR A 285 -8.04 -6.50 13.11
C THR A 285 -7.52 -5.15 12.63
N ILE A 286 -7.11 -5.04 11.35
CA ILE A 286 -6.69 -3.76 10.77
C ILE A 286 -7.84 -2.75 10.80
N LEU A 287 -9.05 -3.17 10.43
CA LEU A 287 -10.24 -2.32 10.44
C LEU A 287 -10.58 -1.84 11.86
N GLN A 288 -10.52 -2.75 12.85
CA GLN A 288 -10.75 -2.43 14.25
C GLN A 288 -9.76 -1.35 14.73
N GLN A 289 -8.46 -1.53 14.47
CA GLN A 289 -7.42 -0.57 14.84
C GLN A 289 -7.54 0.76 14.09
N ALA A 290 -8.07 0.75 12.86
CA ALA A 290 -8.34 1.97 12.10
C ALA A 290 -9.60 2.74 12.59
N GLY A 291 -10.32 2.21 13.59
CA GLY A 291 -11.56 2.79 14.15
C GLY A 291 -12.83 2.33 13.44
N VAL A 292 -12.74 1.36 12.52
CA VAL A 292 -13.91 0.75 11.88
C VAL A 292 -14.37 -0.44 12.74
N ASP A 293 -15.04 -0.09 13.84
CA ASP A 293 -15.59 -1.04 14.81
C ASP A 293 -16.72 -1.92 14.23
N THR A 294 -17.22 -2.86 15.04
CA THR A 294 -18.30 -3.77 14.66
C THR A 294 -19.54 -3.04 14.15
N GLU A 295 -19.92 -1.91 14.75
CA GLU A 295 -21.09 -1.14 14.31
C GLU A 295 -20.84 -0.49 12.94
N ALA A 296 -19.66 0.10 12.74
CA ALA A 296 -19.25 0.69 11.47
C ALA A 296 -19.17 -0.38 10.36
N ARG A 297 -18.61 -1.55 10.65
CA ARG A 297 -18.55 -2.70 9.74
C ARG A 297 -19.95 -3.17 9.31
N ALA A 298 -20.88 -3.31 10.27
CA ALA A 298 -22.28 -3.65 9.99
C ALA A 298 -22.97 -2.60 9.10
N ARG A 299 -22.82 -1.30 9.41
CA ARG A 299 -23.37 -0.21 8.58
C ARG A 299 -22.81 -0.22 7.15
N LEU A 300 -21.53 -0.53 6.99
CA LEU A 300 -20.86 -0.61 5.69
C LEU A 300 -21.10 -1.96 4.97
N ARG A 301 -21.68 -2.96 5.65
CA ARG A 301 -21.88 -4.33 5.17
C ARG A 301 -20.58 -5.01 4.74
N VAL A 302 -19.54 -4.91 5.58
CA VAL A 302 -18.21 -5.49 5.35
C VAL A 302 -17.73 -6.17 6.62
N PHE A 303 -17.26 -7.42 6.52
CA PHE A 303 -16.72 -8.17 7.67
C PHE A 303 -17.60 -8.09 8.93
N GLU A 304 -18.92 -8.29 8.75
CA GLU A 304 -19.94 -8.11 9.81
C GLU A 304 -19.75 -9.09 10.97
N GLU A 305 -19.39 -10.33 10.64
CA GLU A 305 -19.09 -11.41 11.59
C GLU A 305 -17.57 -11.60 11.78
N GLY A 306 -16.77 -10.62 11.34
CA GLY A 306 -15.31 -10.69 11.45
C GLY A 306 -14.85 -10.71 12.91
N ARG A 307 -13.94 -11.64 13.23
CA ARG A 307 -13.26 -11.73 14.53
C ARG A 307 -11.86 -11.12 14.45
N VAL A 308 -11.41 -10.43 15.49
CA VAL A 308 -10.02 -9.93 15.57
C VAL A 308 -9.06 -11.08 15.89
N ILE A 309 -7.76 -10.85 15.73
CA ILE A 309 -6.73 -11.81 16.13
C ILE A 309 -6.59 -11.78 17.65
N ASP A 310 -6.96 -12.87 18.31
CA ASP A 310 -6.91 -13.00 19.76
C ASP A 310 -5.47 -12.83 20.28
N GLY A 311 -5.29 -11.97 21.28
CA GLY A 311 -4.00 -11.73 21.93
C GLY A 311 -3.00 -10.89 21.11
N LEU A 312 -3.36 -10.40 19.93
CA LEU A 312 -2.46 -9.56 19.12
C LEU A 312 -2.39 -8.11 19.60
N VAL A 313 -3.53 -7.57 20.01
CA VAL A 313 -3.70 -6.16 20.43
C VAL A 313 -4.23 -6.11 21.85
N SER A 314 -3.87 -5.06 22.60
CA SER A 314 -4.27 -4.83 24.00
C SER A 314 -5.76 -4.59 24.19
#